data_AF-A0AAU5TT17-F1
#
_entry.id   AF-A0AAU5TT17-F1
#
_cell.length_a   1.000
_cell.length_b   1.000
_cell.length_c   1.000
_cell.angle_alpha   90.00
_cell.angle_beta   90.00
_cell.angle_gamma   90.00
#
_symmetry.space_group_name_H-M   'P 1'
#
loop_
_entity.id
_entity.type
_entity.pdbx_description
1 polymer ?
#
loop_
_entity_poly.entity_id
_entity_poly.type
_entity_poly.pdbx_seq_one_letter_code
_entity_poly.pdbx_strand_id
1 'polypeptide(L)'
;MAAIGGLIFTGVATYYAAVVSRQQLDQVKEDREQESREQASRITLWADPYGKEGGGLHIANRSPDAATGASVVVAGKRPPKPPSHEVAVYVIEGLTLPPCSELALKATDIKTTQREGHQYSLADEGMFVDSLLFTDASGQQWRRTRDQLEKMTPAVTVSAGGLGRTVDKVLPKFKVTALDGDCAYR
;
A
#
# COMPACT_ATOMS: atom_id res chain seq x y z
N MET A 1 60.15 -33.65 4.58
CA MET A 1 59.78 -32.22 4.45
C MET A 1 58.70 -32.10 3.38
N ALA A 2 57.42 -32.01 3.77
CA ALA A 2 56.29 -31.96 2.82
C ALA A 2 55.05 -31.23 3.41
N ALA A 3 55.24 -30.27 4.33
CA ALA A 3 54.14 -29.67 5.09
C ALA A 3 53.89 -28.18 4.79
N ILE A 4 54.73 -27.51 4.01
CA ILE A 4 54.65 -26.03 3.80
C ILE A 4 53.80 -25.67 2.57
N GLY A 5 53.70 -26.55 1.57
CA GLY A 5 52.91 -26.29 0.36
C GLY A 5 51.39 -26.26 0.60
N GLY A 6 50.88 -26.99 1.60
CA GLY A 6 49.44 -27.11 1.85
C GLY A 6 48.76 -25.82 2.32
N LEU A 7 49.48 -24.97 3.08
CA LEU A 7 48.89 -23.76 3.67
C LEU A 7 48.60 -22.65 2.65
N ILE A 8 49.38 -22.58 1.56
CA ILE A 8 49.18 -21.58 0.51
C ILE A 8 47.94 -21.91 -0.34
N PHE A 9 47.69 -23.20 -0.61
CA PHE A 9 46.50 -23.63 -1.35
C PHE A 9 45.19 -23.37 -0.57
N THR A 10 45.18 -23.55 0.74
CA THR A 10 44.00 -23.27 1.57
C THR A 10 43.65 -21.77 1.59
N GLY A 11 44.64 -20.89 1.54
CA GLY A 11 44.43 -19.44 1.50
C GLY A 11 43.74 -18.98 0.22
N VAL A 12 44.16 -19.51 -0.94
CA VAL A 12 43.55 -19.19 -2.25
C VAL A 12 42.11 -19.70 -2.32
N ALA A 13 41.85 -20.94 -1.86
CA ALA A 13 40.49 -21.49 -1.82
C ALA A 13 39.54 -20.65 -0.96
N THR A 14 40.01 -20.19 0.21
CA THR A 14 39.20 -19.35 1.12
C THR A 14 38.90 -17.96 0.53
N TYR A 15 39.86 -17.36 -0.17
CA TYR A 15 39.65 -16.07 -0.83
C TYR A 15 38.58 -16.14 -1.93
N TYR A 16 38.64 -17.15 -2.80
CA TYR A 16 37.62 -17.35 -3.83
C TYR A 16 36.25 -17.68 -3.23
N ALA A 17 36.20 -18.50 -2.17
CA ALA A 17 34.95 -18.77 -1.45
C ALA A 17 34.33 -17.48 -0.89
N ALA A 18 35.14 -16.58 -0.32
CA ALA A 18 34.66 -15.29 0.20
C ALA A 18 34.15 -14.34 -0.90
N VAL A 19 34.77 -14.35 -2.09
CA VAL A 19 34.36 -13.53 -3.22
C VAL A 19 33.05 -14.03 -3.85
N VAL A 20 32.89 -15.35 -4.04
CA VAL A 20 31.67 -15.95 -4.59
C VAL A 20 30.47 -15.71 -3.66
N SER A 21 30.66 -15.81 -2.34
CA SER A 21 29.59 -15.54 -1.37
C SER A 21 29.09 -14.09 -1.41
N ARG A 22 29.92 -13.12 -1.82
CA ARG A 22 29.47 -11.73 -2.01
C ARG A 22 28.57 -11.58 -3.23
N GLN A 23 28.91 -12.25 -4.34
CA GLN A 23 28.11 -12.19 -5.57
C GLN A 23 26.71 -12.80 -5.38
N GLN A 24 26.60 -13.90 -4.62
CA GLN A 24 25.30 -14.51 -4.32
C GLN A 24 24.41 -13.60 -3.45
N LEU A 25 24.99 -12.83 -2.52
CA LEU A 25 24.23 -11.91 -1.69
C LEU A 25 23.63 -10.76 -2.49
N ASP A 26 24.34 -10.24 -3.48
CA ASP A 26 23.83 -9.14 -4.30
C ASP A 26 22.73 -9.61 -5.25
N GLN A 27 22.87 -10.81 -5.84
CA GLN A 27 21.79 -11.44 -6.62
C GLN A 27 20.52 -11.62 -5.79
N VAL A 28 20.64 -12.16 -4.57
CA VAL A 28 19.48 -12.36 -3.68
C VAL A 28 18.79 -11.04 -3.31
N LYS A 29 19.53 -9.93 -3.20
CA LYS A 29 18.91 -8.62 -2.92
C LYS A 29 18.13 -8.11 -4.12
N GLU A 30 18.68 -8.23 -5.32
CA GLU A 30 18.04 -7.80 -6.57
C GLU A 30 16.77 -8.62 -6.82
N ASP A 31 16.86 -9.94 -6.71
CA ASP A 31 15.71 -10.85 -6.87
C ASP A 31 14.60 -10.51 -5.86
N ARG A 32 14.97 -10.31 -4.59
CA ARG A 32 14.01 -9.95 -3.54
C ARG A 32 13.36 -8.58 -3.77
N GLU A 33 14.11 -7.61 -4.28
CA GLU A 33 13.56 -6.29 -4.62
C GLU A 33 12.61 -6.38 -5.80
N GLN A 34 12.95 -7.19 -6.80
CA GLN A 34 12.08 -7.44 -7.94
C GLN A 34 10.79 -8.14 -7.51
N GLU A 35 10.86 -9.23 -6.74
CA GLU A 35 9.70 -9.95 -6.21
C GLU A 35 8.79 -9.04 -5.38
N SER A 36 9.36 -8.22 -4.49
CA SER A 36 8.63 -7.23 -3.69
C SER A 36 7.89 -6.22 -4.56
N ARG A 37 8.55 -5.71 -5.62
CA ARG A 37 7.92 -4.78 -6.57
C ARG A 37 6.83 -5.46 -7.39
N GLU A 38 7.03 -6.71 -7.80
CA GLU A 38 6.05 -7.51 -8.53
C GLU A 38 4.81 -7.75 -7.67
N GLN A 39 4.96 -8.14 -6.40
CA GLN A 39 3.85 -8.24 -5.44
C GLN A 39 3.09 -6.91 -5.35
N ALA A 40 3.81 -5.80 -5.09
CA ALA A 40 3.20 -4.49 -4.93
C ALA A 40 2.48 -4.00 -6.21
N SER A 41 2.97 -4.40 -7.39
CA SER A 41 2.34 -4.08 -8.67
C SER A 41 0.97 -4.74 -8.87
N ARG A 42 0.72 -5.87 -8.19
CA ARG A 42 -0.54 -6.63 -8.23
C ARG A 42 -1.63 -6.06 -7.33
N ILE A 43 -1.28 -5.14 -6.43
CA ILE A 43 -2.27 -4.41 -5.63
C ILE A 43 -2.76 -3.24 -6.46
N THR A 44 -4.08 -3.15 -6.66
CA THR A 44 -4.71 -2.14 -7.52
C THR A 44 -5.76 -1.37 -6.75
N LEU A 45 -5.97 -0.12 -7.16
CA LEU A 45 -6.82 0.85 -6.50
C LEU A 45 -7.64 1.59 -7.56
N TRP A 46 -8.96 1.57 -7.45
CA TRP A 46 -9.84 2.35 -8.33
C TRP A 46 -11.09 2.82 -7.58
N ALA A 47 -11.75 3.82 -8.15
CA ALA A 47 -13.03 4.29 -7.68
C ALA A 47 -14.05 4.20 -8.80
N ASP A 48 -15.25 3.74 -8.47
CA ASP A 48 -16.39 3.80 -9.37
C ASP A 48 -16.79 5.25 -9.62
N PRO A 49 -17.27 5.58 -10.83
CA PRO A 49 -17.81 6.89 -11.10
C PRO A 49 -18.94 7.21 -10.13
N TYR A 50 -18.94 8.46 -9.64
CA TYR A 50 -19.97 8.94 -8.74
C TYR A 50 -21.33 8.93 -9.46
N GLY A 51 -22.30 8.20 -8.92
CA GLY A 51 -23.61 7.98 -9.51
C GLY A 51 -24.72 7.83 -8.48
N LYS A 52 -25.90 7.33 -8.88
CA LYS A 52 -27.07 7.19 -7.98
C LYS A 52 -26.82 6.31 -6.76
N GLU A 53 -25.82 5.43 -6.82
CA GLU A 53 -25.44 4.53 -5.71
C GLU A 53 -24.31 5.11 -4.82
N GLY A 54 -23.91 6.37 -5.04
CA GLY A 54 -22.89 7.04 -4.22
C GLY A 54 -21.43 6.71 -4.59
N GLY A 55 -21.20 5.84 -5.58
CA GLY A 55 -19.86 5.38 -5.95
C GLY A 55 -19.23 4.45 -4.90
N GLY A 56 -18.08 3.89 -5.27
CA GLY A 56 -17.36 2.89 -4.48
C GLY A 56 -15.86 3.04 -4.64
N LEU A 57 -15.11 2.70 -3.60
CA LEU A 57 -13.68 2.55 -3.61
C LEU A 57 -13.36 1.06 -3.59
N HIS A 58 -12.51 0.62 -4.50
CA HIS A 58 -12.12 -0.76 -4.66
C HIS A 58 -10.62 -0.90 -4.53
N ILE A 59 -10.21 -1.88 -3.72
CA ILE A 59 -8.81 -2.24 -3.52
C ILE A 59 -8.70 -3.74 -3.74
N ALA A 60 -7.98 -4.15 -4.76
CA ALA A 60 -7.76 -5.58 -5.03
C ALA A 60 -6.31 -5.95 -4.78
N ASN A 61 -6.10 -6.97 -3.96
CA ASN A 61 -4.82 -7.67 -3.84
C ASN A 61 -4.87 -8.94 -4.70
N ARG A 62 -4.21 -8.90 -5.86
CA ARG A 62 -4.06 -10.06 -6.76
C ARG A 62 -2.77 -10.85 -6.51
N SER A 63 -2.07 -10.54 -5.42
CA SER A 63 -0.92 -11.34 -4.97
C SER A 63 -1.38 -12.56 -4.18
N PRO A 64 -0.66 -13.70 -4.26
CA PRO A 64 -0.82 -14.80 -3.30
C PRO A 64 -0.40 -14.42 -1.88
N ASP A 65 0.30 -13.30 -1.72
CA ASP A 65 0.80 -12.82 -0.44
C ASP A 65 -0.07 -11.70 0.13
N ALA A 66 -0.29 -11.74 1.45
CA ALA A 66 -1.06 -10.73 2.15
C ALA A 66 -0.31 -9.38 2.18
N ALA A 67 -1.07 -8.28 2.13
CA ALA A 67 -0.56 -6.95 2.46
C ALA A 67 -1.23 -6.42 3.72
N THR A 68 -0.44 -5.80 4.59
CA THR A 68 -0.85 -5.39 5.94
C THR A 68 -0.63 -3.89 6.15
N GLY A 69 -1.24 -3.34 7.20
CA GLY A 69 -1.10 -1.92 7.53
C GLY A 69 -1.53 -1.02 6.38
N ALA A 70 -2.52 -1.46 5.60
CA ALA A 70 -3.00 -0.69 4.47
C ALA A 70 -3.82 0.50 4.96
N SER A 71 -3.54 1.67 4.37
CA SER A 71 -4.21 2.92 4.64
C SER A 71 -4.59 3.59 3.34
N VAL A 72 -5.85 3.98 3.19
CA VAL A 72 -6.31 4.69 1.99
C VAL A 72 -6.50 6.15 2.31
N VAL A 73 -5.90 7.01 1.50
CA VAL A 73 -6.10 8.44 1.51
C VAL A 73 -7.18 8.77 0.48
N VAL A 74 -8.32 9.22 0.96
CA VAL A 74 -9.41 9.72 0.11
C VAL A 74 -9.60 11.20 0.39
N ALA A 75 -10.01 11.93 -0.64
CA ALA A 75 -10.31 13.34 -0.52
C ALA A 75 -11.72 13.60 -1.06
N GLY A 76 -12.40 14.55 -0.42
CA GLY A 76 -13.75 14.97 -0.72
C GLY A 76 -13.83 16.47 -0.89
N LYS A 77 -14.79 16.93 -1.71
CA LYS A 77 -15.12 18.36 -1.75
C LYS A 77 -16.16 18.60 -0.67
N ARG A 78 -15.83 19.38 0.37
CA ARG A 78 -16.87 19.79 1.31
C ARG A 78 -17.92 20.63 0.58
N PRO A 79 -19.21 20.49 0.93
CA PRO A 79 -20.22 21.43 0.46
C PRO A 79 -19.77 22.86 0.81
N PRO A 80 -19.92 23.82 -0.11
CA PRO A 80 -19.37 25.15 0.08
C PRO A 80 -20.04 25.82 1.28
N LYS A 81 -19.32 25.92 2.41
CA LYS A 81 -19.57 26.98 3.40
C LYS A 81 -18.74 28.18 2.93
N PRO A 82 -19.36 29.28 2.45
CA PRO A 82 -18.61 30.48 2.15
C PRO A 82 -17.80 30.90 3.39
N PRO A 83 -16.51 31.25 3.26
CA PRO A 83 -15.80 31.59 2.02
C PRO A 83 -14.83 30.50 1.47
N SER A 84 -14.76 29.28 2.00
CA SER A 84 -13.70 28.32 1.63
C SER A 84 -14.19 27.11 0.81
N HIS A 85 -13.53 26.86 -0.32
CA HIS A 85 -13.50 25.55 -0.96
C HIS A 85 -12.48 24.68 -0.22
N GLU A 86 -12.87 24.12 0.91
CA GLU A 86 -11.99 23.25 1.68
C GLU A 86 -12.07 21.81 1.14
N VAL A 87 -10.92 21.28 0.71
CA VAL A 87 -10.79 19.86 0.38
C VAL A 87 -10.50 19.11 1.68
N ALA A 88 -11.44 18.28 2.11
CA ALA A 88 -11.24 17.38 3.23
C ALA A 88 -10.41 16.18 2.77
N VAL A 89 -9.49 15.73 3.62
CA VAL A 89 -8.76 14.47 3.43
C VAL A 89 -9.09 13.54 4.57
N TYR A 90 -9.48 12.34 4.22
CA TYR A 90 -9.79 11.27 5.15
C TYR A 90 -8.77 10.15 4.96
N VAL A 91 -8.34 9.57 6.09
CA VAL A 91 -7.43 8.42 6.08
C VAL A 91 -8.17 7.25 6.71
N ILE A 92 -8.35 6.21 5.91
CA ILE A 92 -8.92 4.93 6.34
C ILE A 92 -7.75 4.02 6.67
N GLU A 93 -7.45 3.83 7.94
CA GLU A 93 -6.28 3.07 8.41
C GLU A 93 -6.64 1.65 8.86
N GLY A 94 -5.62 0.81 9.01
CA GLY A 94 -5.74 -0.50 9.66
C GLY A 94 -6.38 -1.55 8.76
N LEU A 95 -6.37 -1.33 7.44
CA LEU A 95 -6.83 -2.31 6.49
C LEU A 95 -5.81 -3.44 6.39
N THR A 96 -6.33 -4.66 6.28
CA THR A 96 -5.54 -5.82 5.87
C THR A 96 -6.12 -6.27 4.54
N LEU A 97 -5.24 -6.53 3.56
CA LEU A 97 -5.61 -7.01 2.24
C LEU A 97 -5.20 -8.49 2.14
N PRO A 98 -6.13 -9.43 2.38
CA PRO A 98 -5.87 -10.84 2.23
C PRO A 98 -5.33 -11.18 0.83
N PRO A 99 -4.63 -12.31 0.66
CA PRO A 99 -4.32 -12.84 -0.65
C PRO A 99 -5.55 -12.93 -1.54
N CYS A 100 -5.38 -12.67 -2.84
CA CYS A 100 -6.39 -12.96 -3.86
C CYS A 100 -7.77 -12.38 -3.54
N SER A 101 -7.82 -11.16 -2.99
CA SER A 101 -9.06 -10.59 -2.48
C SER A 101 -9.31 -9.19 -3.00
N GLU A 102 -10.58 -8.82 -3.01
CA GLU A 102 -11.03 -7.47 -3.28
C GLU A 102 -11.78 -6.94 -2.07
N LEU A 103 -11.36 -5.76 -1.63
CA LEU A 103 -12.03 -4.97 -0.63
C LEU A 103 -12.82 -3.86 -1.35
N ALA A 104 -14.14 -3.92 -1.21
CA ALA A 104 -15.04 -2.90 -1.73
C ALA A 104 -15.61 -2.05 -0.59
N LEU A 105 -15.49 -0.74 -0.74
CA LEU A 105 -15.91 0.30 0.19
C LEU A 105 -16.95 1.18 -0.48
N LYS A 106 -18.21 1.12 -0.04
CA LYS A 106 -19.23 2.04 -0.54
C LYS A 106 -19.05 3.40 0.11
N ALA A 107 -19.14 4.47 -0.67
CA ALA A 107 -19.02 5.82 -0.12
C ALA A 107 -20.09 6.11 0.96
N THR A 108 -21.26 5.48 0.84
CA THR A 108 -22.36 5.56 1.82
C THR A 108 -22.01 4.96 3.18
N ASP A 109 -21.09 3.99 3.21
CA ASP A 109 -20.66 3.29 4.43
C ASP A 109 -19.52 4.01 5.15
N ILE A 110 -18.90 5.00 4.48
CA ILE A 110 -17.84 5.83 5.05
C ILE A 110 -18.50 7.07 5.66
N LYS A 111 -18.71 7.01 6.98
CA LYS A 111 -19.21 8.13 7.77
C LYS A 111 -18.06 8.87 8.42
N THR A 112 -17.92 10.15 8.17
CA THR A 112 -17.03 11.00 8.95
C THR A 112 -17.82 11.64 10.10
N THR A 113 -17.19 11.72 11.28
CA THR A 113 -17.70 12.53 12.38
C THR A 113 -16.89 13.81 12.42
N GLN A 114 -17.50 14.92 12.02
CA GLN A 114 -16.83 16.22 12.12
C GLN A 114 -16.75 16.66 13.59
N ARG A 115 -15.81 17.56 13.91
CA ARG A 115 -15.68 18.19 15.24
C ARG A 115 -16.97 18.80 15.80
N GLU A 116 -17.92 19.16 14.94
CA GLU A 116 -19.23 19.73 15.32
C GLU A 116 -20.33 18.67 15.55
N GLY A 117 -19.98 17.37 15.63
CA GLY A 117 -20.93 16.29 15.94
C GLY A 117 -21.88 15.90 14.80
N HIS A 118 -21.81 16.57 13.66
CA HIS A 118 -22.57 16.21 12.46
C HIS A 118 -21.85 15.06 11.73
N GLN A 119 -22.62 14.03 11.38
CA GLN A 119 -22.15 12.94 10.54
C GLN A 119 -22.46 13.24 9.09
N TYR A 120 -21.43 13.22 8.26
CA TYR A 120 -21.57 13.33 6.80
C TYR A 120 -21.16 12.01 6.16
N SER A 121 -21.87 11.64 5.10
CA SER A 121 -21.43 10.55 4.23
C SER A 121 -20.47 11.10 3.19
N LEU A 122 -19.39 10.37 2.91
CA LEU A 122 -18.50 10.72 1.79
C LEU A 122 -19.21 10.68 0.43
N ALA A 123 -20.37 10.01 0.33
CA ALA A 123 -21.18 10.07 -0.87
C ALA A 123 -21.48 11.54 -1.22
N ASP A 124 -22.06 12.30 -0.30
CA ASP A 124 -22.54 13.67 -0.55
C ASP A 124 -21.45 14.67 -0.99
N GLU A 125 -20.18 14.39 -0.67
CA GLU A 125 -19.03 15.27 -0.94
C GLU A 125 -18.31 14.97 -2.26
N GLY A 126 -18.64 13.87 -2.94
CA GLY A 126 -17.90 13.40 -4.10
C GLY A 126 -16.50 12.90 -3.71
N MET A 127 -16.34 11.59 -3.65
CA MET A 127 -15.09 10.94 -3.25
C MET A 127 -14.12 10.83 -4.44
N PHE A 128 -12.87 11.24 -4.23
CA PHE A 128 -11.76 10.84 -5.09
C PHE A 128 -10.65 10.21 -4.27
N VAL A 129 -10.03 9.18 -4.84
CA VAL A 129 -8.98 8.42 -4.18
C VAL A 129 -7.64 9.03 -4.55
N ASP A 130 -6.88 9.46 -3.53
CA ASP A 130 -5.55 10.03 -3.74
C ASP A 130 -4.50 8.92 -3.83
N SER A 131 -4.38 8.12 -2.78
CA SER A 131 -3.37 7.07 -2.70
C SER A 131 -3.73 5.95 -1.72
N LEU A 132 -3.11 4.80 -1.93
CA LEU A 132 -3.09 3.65 -1.05
C LEU A 132 -1.66 3.48 -0.52
N LEU A 133 -1.53 3.43 0.80
CA LEU A 133 -0.30 3.09 1.50
C LEU A 133 -0.46 1.66 2.00
N PHE A 134 0.56 0.81 1.89
CA PHE A 134 0.49 -0.56 2.42
C PHE A 134 1.88 -1.13 2.69
N THR A 135 1.93 -2.17 3.52
CA THR A 135 3.14 -2.97 3.76
C THR A 135 2.98 -4.32 3.07
N ASP A 136 3.93 -4.69 2.21
CA ASP A 136 3.94 -5.99 1.56
C ASP A 136 4.37 -7.12 2.51
N ALA A 137 4.43 -8.37 2.01
CA ALA A 137 4.79 -9.52 2.84
C ALA A 137 6.26 -9.53 3.27
N SER A 138 7.12 -8.79 2.58
CA SER A 138 8.54 -8.64 2.92
C SER A 138 8.77 -7.57 4.00
N GLY A 139 7.75 -6.80 4.37
CA GLY A 139 7.83 -5.67 5.29
C GLY A 139 8.13 -4.33 4.60
N GLN A 140 8.18 -4.30 3.28
CA GLN A 140 8.44 -3.07 2.52
C GLN A 140 7.15 -2.25 2.38
N GLN A 141 7.25 -0.96 2.67
CA GLN A 141 6.15 -0.01 2.51
C GLN A 141 6.09 0.54 1.09
N TRP A 142 4.88 0.63 0.58
CA TRP A 142 4.58 1.10 -0.77
C TRP A 142 3.49 2.17 -0.73
N ARG A 143 3.62 3.16 -1.60
CA ARG A 143 2.56 4.10 -1.95
C ARG A 143 2.13 3.84 -3.37
N ARG A 144 0.83 3.62 -3.56
CA ARG A 144 0.20 3.48 -4.86
C ARG A 144 -0.79 4.60 -5.10
N THR A 145 -0.57 5.37 -6.16
CA THR A 145 -1.58 6.26 -6.72
C THR A 145 -2.27 5.55 -7.88
N ARG A 146 -3.13 6.26 -8.63
CA ARG A 146 -3.71 5.71 -9.85
C ARG A 146 -2.65 5.25 -10.85
N ASP A 147 -1.58 6.04 -10.99
CA ASP A 147 -0.65 5.94 -12.11
C ASP A 147 0.78 5.57 -11.68
N GLN A 148 1.06 5.58 -10.37
CA GLN A 148 2.40 5.39 -9.85
C GLN A 148 2.42 4.40 -8.68
N LEU A 149 3.52 3.67 -8.59
CA LEU A 149 3.87 2.80 -7.48
C LEU A 149 5.27 3.18 -7.00
N GLU A 150 5.35 3.63 -5.76
CA GLU A 150 6.56 4.18 -5.16
C GLU A 150 6.93 3.38 -3.91
N LYS A 151 8.20 3.01 -3.81
CA LYS A 151 8.78 2.40 -2.61
C LYS A 151 8.97 3.49 -1.57
N MET A 152 8.39 3.32 -0.39
CA MET A 152 8.57 4.27 0.71
C MET A 152 9.79 3.91 1.54
N THR A 153 10.62 4.90 1.83
CA THR A 153 11.65 4.76 2.85
C THR A 153 11.03 4.90 4.24
N PRO A 154 11.40 4.07 5.22
CA PRO A 154 10.73 3.95 6.54
C PRO A 154 10.84 5.19 7.46
N ALA A 155 11.25 6.35 6.94
CA ALA A 155 11.33 7.61 7.67
C ALA A 155 10.11 8.53 7.46
N VAL A 156 9.18 8.19 6.56
CA VAL A 156 8.01 9.04 6.30
C VAL A 156 6.82 8.55 7.11
N THR A 157 6.75 8.98 8.37
CA THR A 157 5.46 9.05 9.07
C THR A 157 4.57 9.99 8.24
N VAL A 158 3.47 9.47 7.70
CA VAL A 158 2.47 10.29 7.01
C VAL A 158 1.78 11.17 8.05
N SER A 159 2.46 12.24 8.42
CA SER A 159 1.88 13.38 9.09
C SER A 159 1.05 14.09 8.03
N ALA A 160 -0.26 14.09 8.18
CA ALA A 160 -1.14 14.99 7.44
C ALA A 160 -0.94 16.48 7.80
N GLY A 161 0.17 16.84 8.45
CA GLY A 161 0.54 18.20 8.82
C GLY A 161 1.19 18.91 7.63
N GLY A 162 0.38 19.57 6.82
CA GLY A 162 0.88 20.49 5.78
C GLY A 162 -0.22 21.18 4.98
N LEU A 163 -1.35 20.51 4.80
CA LEU A 163 -2.59 21.14 4.35
C LEU A 163 -3.46 21.27 5.58
N GLY A 164 -4.09 22.43 5.82
CA GLY A 164 -4.99 22.66 6.96
C GLY A 164 -6.24 21.78 6.92
N ARG A 165 -6.07 20.47 7.02
CA ARG A 165 -7.04 19.41 6.77
C ARG A 165 -7.22 18.62 8.06
N THR A 166 -8.44 18.56 8.56
CA THR A 166 -8.82 17.67 9.66
C THR A 166 -8.69 16.24 9.16
N VAL A 167 -7.81 15.44 9.78
CA VAL A 167 -7.79 13.98 9.57
C VAL A 167 -8.82 13.38 10.51
N ASP A 168 -9.93 12.94 9.95
CA ASP A 168 -10.88 12.13 10.69
C ASP A 168 -10.57 10.66 10.43
N LYS A 169 -10.29 9.91 11.49
CA LYS A 169 -10.14 8.45 11.40
C LYS A 169 -11.53 7.84 11.20
N VAL A 170 -11.71 7.12 10.10
CA VAL A 170 -12.99 6.47 9.78
C VAL A 170 -12.87 4.96 10.00
N LEU A 171 -13.92 4.34 10.56
CA LEU A 171 -14.08 2.89 10.65
C LEU A 171 -15.22 2.46 9.72
N PRO A 172 -14.93 2.16 8.43
CA PRO A 172 -15.95 1.68 7.50
C PRO A 172 -16.46 0.28 7.87
N LYS A 173 -17.63 -0.06 7.33
CA LYS A 173 -18.00 -1.46 7.12
C LYS A 173 -17.33 -1.95 5.84
N PHE A 174 -16.71 -3.11 5.91
CA PHE A 174 -15.93 -3.67 4.82
C PHE A 174 -16.64 -4.89 4.25
N LYS A 175 -16.71 -4.99 2.93
CA LYS A 175 -17.03 -6.25 2.25
C LYS A 175 -15.77 -6.75 1.57
N VAL A 176 -15.26 -7.87 2.08
CA VAL A 176 -14.15 -8.60 1.46
C VAL A 176 -14.74 -9.69 0.58
N THR A 177 -14.35 -9.71 -0.68
CA THR A 177 -14.77 -10.72 -1.66
C THR A 177 -13.51 -11.44 -2.15
N ALA A 178 -13.53 -12.77 -2.20
CA ALA A 178 -12.46 -13.52 -2.85
C ALA A 178 -12.52 -13.28 -4.36
N LEU A 179 -11.35 -13.14 -4.99
CA LEU A 179 -11.25 -13.00 -6.44
C LEU A 179 -11.20 -14.41 -7.06
N ASP A 180 -12.30 -14.78 -7.72
CA ASP A 180 -12.37 -16.01 -8.51
C ASP A 180 -11.58 -15.82 -9.82
N GLY A 181 -10.34 -16.32 -9.89
CA GLY A 181 -9.77 -16.70 -11.19
C GLY A 181 -8.36 -16.23 -11.60
N ASP A 182 -7.66 -15.36 -10.88
CA ASP A 182 -6.36 -14.84 -11.37
C ASP A 182 -5.32 -14.62 -10.26
N CYS A 183 -5.31 -15.50 -9.26
CA CYS A 183 -4.16 -15.56 -8.33
C CYS A 183 -3.01 -16.43 -8.83
N ALA A 184 -3.13 -16.94 -10.06
CA ALA A 184 -2.15 -17.81 -10.67
C ALA A 184 -0.93 -16.99 -11.12
N TYR A 185 0.25 -17.40 -10.62
CA TYR A 185 1.56 -17.10 -11.19
C TYR A 185 1.48 -17.21 -12.72
N ARG A 186 1.45 -16.09 -13.44
CA ARG A 186 1.79 -16.05 -14.87
C ARG A 186 3.17 -15.45 -15.01
#